data_AF-A0A1F4DZ72-F1
#
_entry.id   AF-A0A1F4DZ72-F1
#
_cell.length_a   1.000
_cell.length_b   1.000
_cell.length_c   1.000
_cell.angle_alpha   90.00
_cell.angle_beta   90.00
_cell.angle_gamma   90.00
#
_symmetry.space_group_name_H-M   'P 1'
#
loop_
_entity.id
_entity.type
_entity.pdbx_description
1 polymer ?
#
loop_
_entity_poly.entity_id
_entity_poly.type
_entity_poly.pdbx_seq_one_letter_code
_entity_poly.pdbx_strand_id
1 'polypeptide(L)' 'MEHVDPEAPRLQTLIAALIYLMSHYARTGCPRLAVCVSRHLQCLALHPNAAPAVRDVCASVHGLWTAVAAEDNKERALH' A
#
# COMPACT_ATOMS: atom_id res chain seq x y z
N MET A 1 -8.17 -25.14 -11.97
CA MET A 1 -7.14 -25.38 -10.94
C MET A 1 -6.31 -24.11 -10.89
N GLU A 2 -6.61 -23.22 -9.96
CA GLU A 2 -5.93 -21.92 -9.86
C GLU A 2 -4.49 -22.18 -9.44
N HIS A 3 -3.55 -21.80 -10.30
CA HIS A 3 -2.12 -21.79 -9.99
C HIS A 3 -1.87 -20.72 -8.93
N VAL A 4 -1.97 -21.10 -7.66
CA VAL A 4 -1.51 -20.26 -6.55
C VAL A 4 0.00 -20.27 -6.61
N ASP A 5 0.60 -19.17 -7.05
CA ASP A 5 2.03 -18.96 -6.95
C ASP A 5 2.41 -18.96 -5.45
N PRO A 6 3.18 -19.95 -4.96
CA PRO A 6 3.46 -20.12 -3.54
C PRO A 6 4.34 -18.99 -2.97
N GLU A 7 4.98 -18.19 -3.82
CA GLU A 7 5.87 -17.10 -3.42
C GLU A 7 5.12 -15.77 -3.22
N ALA A 8 3.90 -15.65 -3.76
CA ALA A 8 3.10 -14.43 -3.60
C ALA A 8 2.53 -14.31 -2.17
N PRO A 9 2.71 -13.17 -1.47
CA PRO A 9 2.13 -12.98 -0.15
C PRO A 9 0.61 -13.15 -0.20
N ARG A 10 0.03 -13.94 0.71
CA ARG A 10 -1.43 -14.16 0.73
C ARG A 10 -2.19 -12.84 0.68
N LEU A 11 -3.14 -12.72 -0.25
CA LEU A 11 -3.98 -11.54 -0.43
C LEU A 11 -4.56 -11.01 0.89
N GLN A 12 -5.09 -11.89 1.73
CA GLN A 12 -5.66 -11.53 3.04
C GLN A 12 -4.63 -10.91 3.98
N THR A 13 -3.37 -11.38 3.93
CA THR A 13 -2.27 -10.83 4.72
C THR A 13 -1.91 -9.42 4.25
N LEU A 14 -1.85 -9.19 2.94
CA LEU A 14 -1.62 -7.85 2.39
C LEU A 14 -2.73 -6.87 2.77
N ILE A 15 -4.00 -7.30 2.70
CA ILE A 15 -5.15 -6.47 3.11
C ILE A 15 -5.08 -6.13 4.59
N ALA A 16 -4.86 -7.12 5.46
CA ALA A 16 -4.75 -6.91 6.90
C ALA A 16 -3.59 -5.96 7.26
N ALA A 17 -2.42 -6.16 6.64
CA ALA A 17 -1.26 -5.29 6.82
C ALA A 17 -1.54 -3.86 6.35
N LEU A 18 -2.19 -3.69 5.19
CA LEU A 18 -2.57 -2.39 4.66
C LEU A 18 -3.52 -1.64 5.62
N ILE A 19 -4.56 -2.31 6.12
CA ILE A 19 -5.50 -1.73 7.09
C ILE A 19 -4.77 -1.31 8.37
N TYR A 20 -3.90 -2.18 8.89
CA TYR A 20 -3.09 -1.87 10.08
C TYR A 20 -2.21 -0.63 9.86
N LEU A 21 -1.50 -0.55 8.73
CA LEU A 21 -0.62 0.56 8.39
C LEU A 21 -1.39 1.88 8.23
N MET A 22 -2.53 1.87 7.53
CA MET A 22 -3.38 3.06 7.38
C MET A 22 -3.93 3.52 8.74
N SER A 23 -4.37 2.58 9.58
CA SER A 23 -4.85 2.88 10.94
C SER A 23 -3.75 3.44 11.84
N HIS A 24 -2.51 2.98 11.68
CA HIS A 24 -1.38 3.48 12.44
C HIS A 24 -0.90 4.84 11.92
N TYR A 25 -0.90 5.06 10.60
CA TYR A 25 -0.65 6.35 9.98
C TYR A 25 -1.66 7.40 10.47
N ALA A 26 -2.96 7.10 10.45
CA ALA A 26 -4.00 8.02 10.89
C ALA A 26 -3.82 8.50 12.34
N ARG A 27 -3.22 7.68 13.21
CA ARG A 27 -2.93 8.04 14.61
C ARG A 27 -1.64 8.82 14.81
N THR A 28 -0.65 8.64 13.94
CA THR A 28 0.72 9.12 14.18
C THR A 28 1.17 10.19 13.20
N GLY A 29 0.53 10.29 12.04
CA GLY A 29 1.04 11.06 10.89
C GLY A 29 2.40 10.57 10.40
N CYS A 30 2.88 9.39 10.83
CA CYS A 30 4.26 8.98 10.60
C CYS A 30 4.52 8.76 9.10
N PRO A 31 5.39 9.55 8.47
CA PRO A 31 5.54 9.55 7.02
C PRO A 31 6.15 8.28 6.44
N ARG A 32 6.99 7.60 7.23
CA ARG A 32 7.53 6.29 6.87
C ARG A 32 6.40 5.26 6.68
N LEU A 33 5.29 5.42 7.41
CA LEU A 33 4.12 4.58 7.21
C LEU A 33 3.40 4.90 5.89
N ALA A 34 3.40 6.15 5.42
CA ALA A 34 2.85 6.49 4.11
C ALA A 34 3.58 5.76 2.96
N VAL A 35 4.91 5.66 3.04
CA VAL A 35 5.72 4.85 2.12
C VAL A 35 5.32 3.37 2.19
N CYS A 36 5.17 2.82 3.40
CA CYS A 36 4.75 1.43 3.58
C CYS A 36 3.35 1.17 3.03
N VAL A 37 2.40 2.08 3.25
CA VAL A 37 1.04 2.01 2.72
C VAL A 37 1.06 2.00 1.20
N SER A 38 1.80 2.94 0.58
CA SER A 38 1.97 3.00 -0.88
C SER A 38 2.50 1.68 -1.46
N ARG A 39 3.53 1.08 -0.84
CA ARG A 39 4.08 -0.21 -1.29
C ARG A 39 3.09 -1.37 -1.18
N HIS A 40 2.31 -1.44 -0.09
CA HIS A 40 1.31 -2.50 0.06
C HIS A 40 0.15 -2.36 -0.94
N LEU A 41 -0.27 -1.12 -1.24
CA LEU A 41 -1.23 -0.84 -2.31
C LEU A 41 -0.70 -1.29 -3.68
N GLN A 42 0.58 -1.06 -3.97
CA GLN A 42 1.21 -1.56 -5.20
C GLN A 42 1.20 -3.09 -5.27
N CYS A 43 1.53 -3.78 -4.17
CA CYS A 43 1.46 -5.24 -4.11
C CYS A 43 0.03 -5.74 -4.39
N LEU A 44 -0.98 -5.09 -3.82
CA LEU A 44 -2.39 -5.45 -4.05
C LEU A 44 -2.85 -5.16 -5.48
N ALA A 45 -2.38 -4.06 -6.09
CA ALA A 45 -2.66 -3.72 -7.49
C ALA A 45 -2.12 -4.77 -8.47
N LEU A 46 -1.00 -5.42 -8.12
CA LEU A 46 -0.34 -6.43 -8.95
C LEU A 46 -0.67 -7.87 -8.53
N HIS A 47 -1.43 -8.08 -7.44
CA HIS A 47 -1.63 -9.42 -6.88
C HIS A 47 -2.51 -10.28 -7.80
N PRO A 48 -2.09 -11.50 -8.19
CA PRO A 48 -2.80 -12.32 -9.17
C PRO A 48 -4.22 -12.71 -8.73
N ASN A 49 -4.41 -12.95 -7.43
CA ASN A 49 -5.70 -13.34 -6.87
C ASN A 49 -6.60 -12.15 -6.46
N ALA A 50 -6.18 -10.89 -6.69
CA ALA A 50 -7.02 -9.74 -6.41
C ALA A 50 -8.03 -9.52 -7.54
N ALA A 51 -9.30 -9.29 -7.19
CA ALA A 51 -10.33 -8.97 -8.16
C ALA A 51 -9.91 -7.74 -9.01
N PRO A 52 -10.25 -7.66 -10.31
CA PRO A 52 -9.87 -6.54 -11.17
C PRO A 52 -10.20 -5.16 -10.56
N ALA A 53 -11.42 -4.98 -10.04
CA ALA A 53 -11.81 -3.74 -9.39
C ALA A 53 -10.95 -3.39 -8.16
N VAL A 54 -10.50 -4.39 -7.39
CA VAL A 54 -9.59 -4.17 -6.26
C VAL A 54 -8.23 -3.72 -6.75
N ARG A 55 -7.73 -4.30 -7.85
CA ARG A 55 -6.45 -3.91 -8.45
C ARG A 55 -6.48 -2.47 -8.93
N ASP A 56 -7.53 -2.08 -9.65
CA ASP A 56 -7.71 -0.73 -10.18
C ASP A 56 -7.79 0.31 -9.06
N VAL A 57 -8.59 0.03 -8.03
CA VAL A 57 -8.69 0.89 -6.85
C VAL A 57 -7.34 1.00 -6.13
N CYS A 58 -6.63 -0.10 -5.92
CA CYS A 58 -5.34 -0.08 -5.25
C CYS A 58 -4.29 0.69 -6.07
N ALA A 59 -4.32 0.60 -7.40
CA ALA A 59 -3.43 1.36 -8.28
C ALA A 59 -3.70 2.88 -8.20
N SER A 60 -4.96 3.27 -8.21
CA SER A 60 -5.37 4.68 -8.04
C SER A 60 -4.94 5.22 -6.67
N VAL A 61 -5.25 4.49 -5.60
CA VAL A 61 -4.93 4.91 -4.22
C VAL A 61 -3.41 4.87 -3.98
N HIS A 62 -2.66 3.96 -4.60
CA HIS A 62 -1.19 3.95 -4.57
C HIS A 62 -0.61 5.28 -5.07
N GLY A 63 -1.17 5.86 -6.14
CA GLY A 63 -0.76 7.18 -6.64
C GLY A 63 -0.92 8.29 -5.60
N LEU A 64 -2.07 8.32 -4.91
CA LEU A 64 -2.35 9.30 -3.85
C LEU A 64 -1.34 9.19 -2.69
N TRP A 65 -1.07 7.97 -2.22
CA TRP A 65 -0.15 7.75 -1.11
C TRP A 65 1.32 8.00 -1.48
N THR A 66 1.67 7.85 -2.76
CA THR A 66 3.02 8.21 -3.25
C THR A 66 3.25 9.71 -3.19
N ALA A 67 2.23 10.53 -3.48
CA ALA A 67 2.31 11.99 -3.31
C ALA A 67 2.49 12.36 -1.83
N VAL A 68 1.67 11.80 -0.94
CA VAL A 68 1.77 12.02 0.52
C VAL A 68 3.17 11.66 1.05
N ALA A 69 3.72 10.53 0.62
CA ALA A 69 5.06 10.10 1.02
C ALA A 69 6.18 11.02 0.49
N ALA A 70 5.97 11.65 -0.67
CA ALA A 70 6.94 12.57 -1.27
C ALA A 70 6.90 13.97 -0.61
N GLU A 71 5.72 14.43 -0.21
CA GLU A 71 5.53 15.72 0.48
C GLU A 71 6.32 15.78 1.79
N ASP A 72 6.19 14.76 2.64
CA ASP A 72 6.96 14.72 3.89
C ASP A 72 8.48 14.67 3.66
N ASN A 73 8.94 13.89 2.67
CA ASN A 73 10.36 13.79 2.40
C ASN A 73 10.95 15.15 2.00
N LYS A 74 10.15 16.01 1.37
CA LYS A 74 10.52 17.39 1.04
C LYS A 74 10.58 18.27 2.29
N GLU A 75 9.62 18.16 3.20
CA GLU A 75 9.62 18.89 4.48
C GLU A 75 10.85 18.55 5.32
N ARG A 76 11.24 17.27 5.37
CA ARG A 76 12.42 16.81 6.10
C ARG A 76 13.76 17.21 5.48
N ALA A 77 13.83 17.41 4.15
CA ALA A 77 15.05 17.84 3.48
C ALA A 77 15.34 19.35 3.62
N LEU A 78 14.35 20.12 4.09
CA LEU A 78 14.47 21.57 4.33
C LEU A 78 14.88 21.91 5.77
N HIS A 79 14.95 20.91 6.66
CA HIS A 79 15.33 21.02 8.07
C HIS A 79 16.66 20.31 8.35
#